data_AF-A0ABD3UZY9-F1
#
_entry.id   AF-A0ABD3UZY9-F1
#
_cell.length_a   1.000
_cell.length_b   1.000
_cell.length_c   1.000
_cell.angle_alpha   90.00
_cell.angle_beta   90.00
_cell.angle_gamma   90.00
#
_symmetry.space_group_name_H-M   'P 1'
#
loop_
_entity.id
_entity.type
_entity.pdbx_description
1 polymer ?
#
loop_
_entity_poly.entity_id
_entity_poly.type
_entity_poly.pdbx_seq_one_letter_code
_entity_poly.pdbx_strand_id
1 'polypeptide(L)'
;MQIKTKFGTLNRSTFKKRLKTALDVKSLRDSRQALFDLAKKKRYDCPDGRLVERLPRTNSAPVEDKLSEDIYIIFHFIEGENNYSDMKSCISKWALKHNYETRSSQRLNFFRSDCISQSPKAPVNDNALQRTDEDDDRMSTIFAQIAIMNDKFEEKFSRLENQLSDIITQTENDILNLKSNLVETTKKLEEANSHIEQMKIKEEKLINDNRGMYFQMSSMATRENEIKELSSQIHQHLDVIMKKINCIEGKLDTICTRHNFFSINLTKEVVKKKTCG
;
A
#
# COMPACT_ATOMS: atom_id res chain seq x y z
N MET A 1 -12.42 -0.03 -10.17
CA MET A 1 -13.58 -0.58 -10.92
C MET A 1 -13.45 -2.11 -11.05
N GLN A 2 -13.44 -2.85 -9.94
CA GLN A 2 -13.32 -4.33 -9.93
C GLN A 2 -14.64 -5.05 -9.59
N ILE A 3 -15.61 -4.34 -8.98
CA ILE A 3 -16.88 -4.91 -8.52
C ILE A 3 -17.83 -5.20 -9.69
N LYS A 4 -17.92 -4.29 -10.67
CA LYS A 4 -18.75 -4.48 -11.88
C LYS A 4 -18.33 -5.72 -12.66
N THR A 5 -17.03 -5.88 -12.90
CA THR A 5 -16.44 -7.00 -13.65
C THR A 5 -16.58 -8.34 -12.92
N LYS A 6 -16.64 -8.35 -11.58
CA LYS A 6 -16.71 -9.58 -10.77
C LYS A 6 -18.13 -9.98 -10.33
N PHE A 7 -19.07 -9.03 -10.25
CA PHE A 7 -20.34 -9.26 -9.56
C PHE A 7 -21.58 -8.64 -10.22
N GLY A 8 -21.46 -7.93 -11.35
CA GLY A 8 -22.55 -7.11 -11.92
C GLY A 8 -23.80 -7.84 -12.43
N THR A 9 -23.80 -9.17 -12.55
CA THR A 9 -24.94 -9.96 -13.05
C THR A 9 -25.53 -10.93 -12.00
N LEU A 10 -25.05 -10.86 -10.76
CA LEU A 10 -25.41 -11.83 -9.72
C LEU A 10 -26.66 -11.39 -8.96
N ASN A 11 -27.55 -12.34 -8.68
CA ASN A 11 -28.68 -12.10 -7.79
C ASN A 11 -28.20 -11.66 -6.39
N ARG A 12 -29.03 -10.89 -5.67
CA ARG A 12 -28.72 -10.28 -4.37
C ARG A 12 -28.06 -11.23 -3.37
N SER A 13 -28.57 -12.46 -3.28
CA SER A 13 -28.04 -13.51 -2.39
C SER A 13 -26.62 -13.96 -2.78
N THR A 14 -26.40 -14.22 -4.07
CA THR A 14 -25.09 -14.69 -4.58
C THR A 14 -24.06 -13.57 -4.55
N PHE A 15 -24.46 -12.33 -4.85
CA PHE A 15 -23.61 -11.16 -4.73
C PHE A 15 -23.08 -11.04 -3.31
N LYS A 16 -23.97 -11.01 -2.31
CA LYS A 16 -23.59 -10.88 -0.89
C LYS A 16 -22.72 -12.05 -0.43
N LYS A 17 -23.08 -13.28 -0.79
CA LYS A 17 -22.31 -14.46 -0.40
C LYS A 17 -20.88 -14.39 -0.93
N ARG A 18 -20.70 -14.09 -2.22
CA ARG A 18 -19.36 -13.98 -2.82
C ARG A 18 -18.57 -12.80 -2.26
N LEU A 19 -19.23 -11.67 -1.99
CA LEU A 19 -18.58 -10.49 -1.42
C LEU A 19 -17.99 -10.78 -0.04
N LYS A 20 -18.76 -11.47 0.81
CA LYS A 20 -18.31 -11.90 2.15
C LYS A 20 -17.22 -12.97 2.12
N THR A 21 -17.23 -13.84 1.11
CA THR A 21 -16.15 -14.83 0.93
C THR A 21 -14.86 -14.20 0.42
N ALA A 22 -14.96 -13.12 -0.36
CA ALA A 22 -13.81 -12.50 -1.00
C ALA A 22 -13.15 -11.38 -0.18
N LEU A 23 -13.87 -10.76 0.77
CA LEU A 23 -13.43 -9.56 1.49
C LEU A 23 -13.64 -9.71 3.00
N ASP A 24 -12.65 -9.26 3.76
CA ASP A 24 -12.75 -9.11 5.21
C ASP A 24 -13.56 -7.85 5.59
N VAL A 25 -13.92 -7.71 6.87
CA VAL A 25 -14.79 -6.62 7.37
C VAL A 25 -14.22 -5.24 7.04
N LYS A 26 -12.89 -5.08 7.13
CA LYS A 26 -12.22 -3.83 6.82
C LYS A 26 -12.34 -3.49 5.34
N SER A 27 -12.00 -4.43 4.46
CA SER A 27 -12.13 -4.22 3.00
C SER A 27 -13.57 -4.00 2.56
N LEU A 28 -14.56 -4.59 3.25
CA LEU A 28 -15.98 -4.30 3.04
C LEU A 28 -16.32 -2.84 3.39
N ARG A 29 -15.82 -2.32 4.52
CA ARG A 29 -16.02 -0.90 4.89
C ARG A 29 -15.39 0.04 3.85
N ASP A 30 -14.15 -0.24 3.45
CA ASP A 30 -13.42 0.59 2.49
C ASP A 30 -14.11 0.57 1.12
N SER A 31 -14.55 -0.61 0.67
CA SER A 31 -15.30 -0.77 -0.59
C SER A 31 -16.65 -0.05 -0.57
N ARG A 32 -17.36 -0.09 0.57
CA ARG A 32 -18.63 0.61 0.76
C ARG A 32 -18.45 2.13 0.65
N GLN A 33 -17.43 2.68 1.31
CA GLN A 33 -17.14 4.11 1.27
C GLN A 33 -16.72 4.55 -0.15
N ALA A 34 -15.82 3.80 -0.79
CA ALA A 34 -15.39 4.08 -2.15
C ALA A 34 -16.54 4.08 -3.17
N LEU A 35 -17.51 3.16 -3.02
CA LEU A 35 -18.72 3.14 -3.84
C LEU A 35 -19.63 4.34 -3.56
N PHE A 36 -19.77 4.75 -2.31
CA PHE A 36 -20.58 5.93 -1.97
C PHE A 36 -19.99 7.22 -2.54
N ASP A 37 -18.67 7.38 -2.46
CA ASP A 37 -17.97 8.53 -3.04
C ASP A 37 -18.09 8.53 -4.58
N LEU A 38 -18.07 7.34 -5.19
CA LEU A 38 -18.34 7.19 -6.62
C LEU A 38 -19.79 7.55 -6.98
N ALA A 39 -20.76 7.16 -6.17
CA ALA A 39 -22.17 7.49 -6.36
C ALA A 39 -22.40 9.01 -6.32
N LYS A 40 -21.79 9.71 -5.34
CA LYS A 40 -21.84 11.18 -5.26
C LYS A 40 -21.27 11.88 -6.50
N LYS A 41 -20.20 11.32 -7.09
CA LYS A 41 -19.60 11.89 -8.31
C LYS A 41 -20.41 11.61 -9.57
N LYS A 42 -21.09 10.46 -9.65
CA LYS A 42 -21.76 9.98 -10.87
C LYS A 42 -23.25 10.32 -10.96
N ARG A 43 -23.94 10.46 -9.83
CA ARG A 43 -25.39 10.66 -9.78
C ARG A 43 -25.74 11.94 -9.02
N TYR A 44 -26.41 12.87 -9.71
CA TYR A 44 -26.85 14.14 -9.12
C TYR A 44 -27.90 13.97 -8.03
N ASP A 45 -28.67 12.88 -8.08
CA ASP A 45 -29.71 12.53 -7.12
C ASP A 45 -29.18 11.67 -5.96
N CYS A 46 -27.86 11.53 -5.83
CA CYS A 46 -27.25 10.82 -4.71
C CYS A 46 -27.61 11.54 -3.40
N PRO A 47 -28.19 10.85 -2.41
CA PRO A 47 -28.54 11.47 -1.14
C PRO A 47 -27.33 12.02 -0.39
N ASP A 48 -27.46 13.24 0.09
CA ASP A 48 -26.46 13.88 0.92
C ASP A 48 -26.36 13.24 2.31
N GLY A 49 -25.14 13.29 2.86
CA GLY A 49 -24.84 12.81 4.20
C GLY A 49 -23.65 11.86 4.26
N ARG A 50 -23.60 11.11 5.38
CA ARG A 50 -22.57 10.12 5.69
C ARG A 50 -23.20 8.74 5.87
N LEU A 51 -22.48 7.72 5.43
CA LEU A 51 -22.85 6.32 5.61
C LEU A 51 -23.05 5.98 7.10
N VAL A 52 -24.07 5.17 7.40
CA VAL A 52 -24.32 4.66 8.77
C VAL A 52 -23.16 3.79 9.22
N GLU A 53 -22.60 4.05 10.40
CA GLU A 53 -21.62 3.16 11.01
C GLU A 53 -22.27 1.84 11.45
N ARG A 54 -21.72 0.70 10.99
CA ARG A 54 -22.22 -0.64 11.33
C ARG A 54 -21.34 -1.23 12.43
N LEU A 55 -21.87 -1.22 13.65
CA LEU A 55 -21.24 -1.82 14.84
C LEU A 55 -21.88 -3.17 15.20
N PRO A 56 -21.10 -4.12 15.77
CA PRO A 56 -21.66 -5.36 16.28
C PRO A 56 -22.64 -5.06 17.42
N ARG A 57 -23.81 -5.70 17.39
CA ARG A 57 -24.82 -5.61 18.45
C ARG A 57 -25.37 -6.98 18.74
N THR A 58 -25.57 -7.27 20.02
CA THR A 58 -26.22 -8.49 20.52
C THR A 58 -27.59 -8.65 19.87
N ASN A 59 -27.90 -9.84 19.35
CA ASN A 59 -29.16 -10.20 18.66
C ASN A 59 -29.43 -9.50 17.32
N SER A 60 -28.40 -9.05 16.62
CA SER A 60 -28.56 -8.45 15.28
C SER A 60 -27.75 -9.20 14.22
N ALA A 61 -28.14 -9.05 12.95
CA ALA A 61 -27.39 -9.63 11.84
C ALA A 61 -25.90 -9.23 11.90
N PRO A 62 -24.98 -10.14 11.52
CA PRO A 62 -23.54 -9.88 11.46
C PRO A 62 -23.22 -8.59 10.72
N VAL A 63 -22.12 -7.92 11.11
CA VAL A 63 -21.72 -6.64 10.53
C VAL A 63 -21.43 -6.80 9.04
N GLU A 64 -20.86 -7.93 8.66
CA GLU A 64 -20.53 -8.36 7.30
C GLU A 64 -21.78 -8.47 6.42
N ASP A 65 -22.88 -8.97 6.99
CA ASP A 65 -24.16 -9.08 6.27
C ASP A 65 -24.77 -7.71 5.99
N LYS A 66 -24.66 -6.77 6.93
CA LYS A 66 -25.12 -5.41 6.76
C LYS A 66 -24.23 -4.63 5.79
N LEU A 67 -22.91 -4.79 5.87
CA LEU A 67 -21.97 -4.13 4.97
C LEU A 67 -22.10 -4.64 3.53
N SER A 68 -22.23 -5.95 3.33
CA SER A 68 -22.46 -6.53 1.99
C SER A 68 -23.80 -6.11 1.40
N GLU A 69 -24.83 -5.94 2.24
CA GLU A 69 -26.12 -5.37 1.84
C GLU A 69 -25.98 -3.90 1.40
N ASP A 70 -25.32 -3.07 2.20
CA ASP A 70 -25.09 -1.65 1.87
C ASP A 70 -24.32 -1.51 0.55
N ILE A 71 -23.30 -2.35 0.32
CA ILE A 71 -22.51 -2.37 -0.93
C ILE A 71 -23.37 -2.76 -2.13
N TYR A 72 -24.22 -3.79 -1.99
CA TYR A 72 -25.14 -4.20 -3.04
C TYR A 72 -26.08 -3.05 -3.43
N ILE A 73 -26.68 -2.38 -2.43
CA ILE A 73 -27.61 -1.27 -2.63
C ILE A 73 -26.93 -0.10 -3.35
N ILE A 74 -25.75 0.33 -2.89
CA ILE A 74 -25.01 1.45 -3.48
C ILE A 74 -24.57 1.11 -4.90
N PHE A 75 -24.11 -0.11 -5.16
CA PHE A 75 -23.70 -0.54 -6.49
C PHE A 75 -24.86 -0.48 -7.50
N HIS A 76 -26.02 -1.04 -7.15
CA HIS A 76 -27.21 -1.02 -8.02
C HIS A 76 -27.81 0.38 -8.13
N PHE A 77 -27.62 1.25 -7.11
CA PHE A 77 -27.95 2.67 -7.23
C PHE A 77 -27.08 3.36 -8.29
N ILE A 78 -25.77 3.10 -8.34
CA ILE A 78 -24.89 3.69 -9.37
C ILE A 78 -25.29 3.20 -10.78
N GLU A 79 -25.67 1.94 -10.92
CA GLU A 79 -26.08 1.34 -12.20
C GLU A 79 -27.50 1.75 -12.65
N GLY A 80 -28.26 2.46 -11.81
CA GLY A 80 -29.61 2.93 -12.15
C GLY A 80 -30.74 1.95 -11.82
N GLU A 81 -30.42 0.83 -11.17
CA GLU A 81 -31.36 -0.26 -10.90
C GLU A 81 -32.09 -0.12 -9.55
N ASN A 82 -31.50 0.62 -8.59
CA ASN A 82 -32.12 0.90 -7.29
C ASN A 82 -32.60 2.35 -7.16
N ASN A 83 -33.67 2.52 -6.39
CA ASN A 83 -34.30 3.80 -6.13
C ASN A 83 -33.67 4.55 -4.94
N TYR A 84 -33.85 5.86 -4.92
CA TYR A 84 -33.38 6.76 -3.85
C TYR A 84 -33.74 6.30 -2.42
N SER A 85 -34.91 5.67 -2.26
CA SER A 85 -35.40 5.16 -0.96
C SER A 85 -34.47 4.11 -0.36
N ASP A 86 -33.98 3.17 -1.18
CA ASP A 86 -33.10 2.10 -0.72
C ASP A 86 -31.72 2.65 -0.36
N MET A 87 -31.22 3.59 -1.16
CA MET A 87 -29.97 4.30 -0.90
C MET A 87 -30.01 5.10 0.42
N LYS A 88 -31.15 5.69 0.75
CA LYS A 88 -31.36 6.43 2.00
C LYS A 88 -31.21 5.54 3.25
N SER A 89 -31.48 4.24 3.14
CA SER A 89 -31.33 3.28 4.25
C SER A 89 -29.87 3.05 4.66
N CYS A 90 -28.92 3.35 3.75
CA CYS A 90 -27.48 3.24 3.98
C CYS A 90 -26.87 4.49 4.65
N ILE A 91 -27.65 5.57 4.79
CA ILE A 91 -27.19 6.90 5.24
C ILE A 91 -27.72 7.24 6.63
N SER A 92 -26.88 7.87 7.44
CA SER A 92 -27.24 8.27 8.80
C SER A 92 -28.39 9.26 8.80
N LYS A 93 -29.44 8.96 9.58
CA LYS A 93 -30.59 9.86 9.78
C LYS A 93 -30.17 11.21 10.40
N TRP A 94 -29.10 11.23 11.19
CA TRP A 94 -28.52 12.47 11.73
C TRP A 94 -27.94 13.37 10.63
N ALA A 95 -27.40 12.78 9.55
CA ALA A 95 -26.86 13.54 8.43
C ALA A 95 -27.96 14.11 7.51
N LEU A 96 -29.14 13.49 7.48
CA LEU A 96 -30.29 13.95 6.68
C LEU A 96 -31.02 15.14 7.32
N LYS A 97 -31.02 15.25 8.66
CA LYS A 97 -31.80 16.28 9.37
C LYS A 97 -31.28 17.71 9.12
N HIS A 98 -29.97 17.87 8.91
CA HIS A 98 -29.35 19.18 8.69
C HIS A 98 -29.45 19.72 7.24
N ASN A 99 -29.97 18.94 6.28
CA ASN A 99 -30.13 19.38 4.88
C ASN A 99 -31.58 19.67 4.46
N TYR A 100 -32.58 19.36 5.30
CA TYR A 100 -33.96 19.78 5.04
C TYR A 100 -34.27 21.18 5.58
N GLU A 101 -33.49 21.70 6.52
CA GLU A 101 -33.67 23.06 7.07
C GLU A 101 -33.10 24.15 6.15
N THR A 102 -32.22 23.81 5.20
CA THR A 102 -31.60 24.76 4.27
C THR A 102 -32.46 25.07 3.03
N ARG A 103 -33.61 24.40 2.84
CA ARG A 103 -34.53 24.67 1.73
C ARG A 103 -35.77 25.49 2.12
N SER A 104 -36.09 25.62 3.40
CA SER A 104 -37.22 26.43 3.88
C SER A 104 -36.93 27.93 3.95
N SER A 105 -35.66 28.34 3.88
CA SER A 105 -35.25 29.75 3.95
C SER A 105 -35.41 30.53 2.63
N GLN A 106 -35.78 29.88 1.52
CA GLN A 106 -36.00 30.55 0.22
C GLN A 106 -37.48 30.91 -0.07
N ARG A 107 -38.37 30.81 0.93
CA ARG A 107 -39.80 31.17 0.79
C ARG A 107 -40.24 32.42 1.57
N LEU A 108 -39.29 33.21 2.08
CA LEU A 108 -39.55 34.47 2.77
C LEU A 108 -39.50 35.67 1.80
N ASN A 109 -40.43 35.68 0.84
CA ASN A 109 -40.76 36.89 0.04
C ASN A 109 -42.28 37.03 -0.20
N PHE A 110 -43.11 36.34 0.59
CA PHE A 110 -44.57 36.27 0.39
C PHE A 110 -45.41 36.98 1.46
N PHE A 111 -44.79 37.81 2.31
CA PHE A 111 -45.53 38.71 3.23
C PHE A 111 -45.07 40.16 3.01
N ARG A 112 -45.34 40.72 1.83
CA ARG A 112 -45.58 42.16 1.74
C ARG A 112 -47.07 42.37 2.01
N SER A 113 -47.30 42.96 3.17
CA SER A 113 -48.60 43.27 3.74
C SER A 113 -49.27 44.40 2.96
N ASP A 114 -50.08 44.06 1.96
CA ASP A 114 -51.05 44.98 1.37
C ASP A 114 -52.27 45.08 2.30
N CYS A 115 -52.16 45.86 3.38
CA CYS A 115 -53.32 46.19 4.21
C CYS A 115 -53.13 47.46 5.05
N ILE A 116 -52.98 48.62 4.41
CA ILE A 116 -53.40 49.90 5.02
C ILE A 116 -54.04 50.78 3.94
N SER A 117 -55.34 50.60 3.75
CA SER A 117 -56.21 51.60 3.11
C SER A 117 -57.66 51.34 3.50
N GLN A 118 -58.01 51.68 4.74
CA GLN A 118 -59.39 52.04 5.10
C GLN A 118 -59.41 52.77 6.44
N SER A 119 -59.53 54.10 6.37
CA SER A 119 -59.95 54.94 7.49
C SER A 119 -61.48 55.08 7.49
N PRO A 120 -62.18 54.78 8.59
CA PRO A 120 -63.48 55.38 8.85
C PRO A 120 -63.32 56.56 9.81
N LYS A 121 -63.82 57.73 9.39
CA LYS A 121 -63.93 58.94 10.20
C LYS A 121 -64.88 58.72 11.39
N ALA A 122 -64.44 59.01 12.61
CA ALA A 122 -65.28 59.35 13.77
C ALA A 122 -64.41 60.02 14.88
N PRO A 123 -65.00 60.72 15.87
CA PRO A 123 -64.75 62.13 16.15
C PRO A 123 -63.58 62.39 17.11
N VAL A 124 -63.09 63.63 17.01
CA VAL A 124 -62.04 64.26 17.82
C VAL A 124 -62.32 64.07 19.31
N ASN A 125 -61.41 63.38 20.00
CA ASN A 125 -61.34 63.26 21.45
C ASN A 125 -59.93 63.73 21.86
N ASP A 126 -59.84 64.81 22.63
CA ASP A 126 -58.58 65.51 22.95
C ASP A 126 -57.57 64.68 23.78
N ASN A 127 -57.92 63.46 24.16
CA ASN A 127 -56.98 62.47 24.73
C ASN A 127 -56.16 61.70 23.67
N ALA A 128 -56.38 61.95 22.38
CA ALA A 128 -55.64 61.29 21.29
C ALA A 128 -54.25 61.90 21.06
N LEU A 129 -54.06 63.21 21.30
CA LEU A 129 -52.77 63.89 21.08
C LEU A 129 -51.68 63.44 22.08
N GLN A 130 -52.04 63.18 23.34
CA GLN A 130 -51.07 62.68 24.33
C GLN A 130 -50.64 61.24 24.08
N ARG A 131 -51.47 60.43 23.42
CA ARG A 131 -51.11 59.04 23.07
C ARG A 131 -50.19 58.96 21.85
N THR A 132 -50.33 59.88 20.90
CA THR A 132 -49.46 59.92 19.71
C THR A 132 -48.03 60.34 20.04
N ASP A 133 -47.84 61.27 20.97
CA ASP A 133 -46.50 61.73 21.37
C ASP A 133 -45.73 60.62 22.14
N GLU A 134 -46.40 59.89 23.03
CA GLU A 134 -45.80 58.75 23.74
C GLU A 134 -45.42 57.59 22.81
N ASP A 135 -46.22 57.35 21.76
CA ASP A 135 -45.95 56.34 20.75
C ASP A 135 -44.80 56.75 19.81
N ASP A 136 -44.68 58.04 19.48
CA ASP A 136 -43.56 58.59 18.68
C ASP A 136 -42.22 58.52 19.45
N ASP A 137 -42.23 58.80 20.75
CA ASP A 137 -41.04 58.64 21.61
C ASP A 137 -40.61 57.16 21.73
N ARG A 138 -41.58 56.24 21.83
CA ARG A 138 -41.31 54.79 21.82
C ARG A 138 -40.77 54.33 20.48
N MET A 139 -41.34 54.79 19.38
CA MET A 139 -40.86 54.47 18.03
C MET A 139 -39.45 55.01 17.79
N SER A 140 -39.16 56.24 18.24
CA SER A 140 -37.83 56.84 18.18
C SER A 140 -36.79 56.02 18.97
N THR A 141 -37.19 55.53 20.15
CA THR A 141 -36.35 54.64 20.98
C THR A 141 -36.09 53.30 20.28
N ILE A 142 -37.12 52.70 19.66
CA ILE A 142 -36.98 51.45 18.90
C ILE A 142 -36.05 51.65 17.70
N PHE A 143 -36.19 52.71 16.93
CA PHE A 143 -35.31 53.00 15.79
C PHE A 143 -33.85 53.22 16.22
N ALA A 144 -33.63 53.93 17.33
CA ALA A 144 -32.29 54.11 17.89
C ALA A 144 -31.68 52.75 18.32
N GLN A 145 -32.47 51.88 18.96
CA GLN A 145 -32.01 50.53 19.32
C GLN A 145 -31.71 49.66 18.10
N ILE A 146 -32.51 49.74 17.04
CA ILE A 146 -32.28 49.04 15.77
C ILE A 146 -30.97 49.53 15.14
N ALA A 147 -30.73 50.84 15.10
CA ALA A 147 -29.49 51.41 14.57
C ALA A 147 -28.25 50.90 15.33
N ILE A 148 -28.28 50.97 16.67
CA ILE A 148 -27.19 50.46 17.52
C ILE A 148 -26.98 48.95 17.31
N MET A 149 -28.07 48.19 17.11
CA MET A 149 -27.99 46.76 16.88
C MET A 149 -27.36 46.44 15.52
N ASN A 150 -27.73 47.19 14.47
CA ASN A 150 -27.15 47.05 13.13
C ASN A 150 -25.65 47.38 13.15
N ASP A 151 -25.22 48.45 13.81
CA ASP A 151 -23.80 48.81 13.92
C ASP A 151 -23.00 47.68 14.61
N LYS A 152 -23.56 47.09 15.67
CA LYS A 152 -22.94 45.94 16.36
C LYS A 152 -22.91 44.68 15.50
N PHE A 153 -23.91 44.47 14.65
CA PHE A 153 -23.91 43.35 13.71
C PHE A 153 -22.86 43.56 12.63
N GLU A 154 -22.78 44.75 12.04
CA GLU A 154 -21.80 45.09 11.02
C GLU A 154 -20.37 44.91 11.55
N GLU A 155 -20.08 45.41 12.75
CA GLU A 155 -18.77 45.24 13.40
C GLU A 155 -18.42 43.74 13.59
N LYS A 156 -19.40 42.93 13.99
CA LYS A 156 -19.21 41.47 14.14
C LYS A 156 -18.99 40.79 12.80
N PHE A 157 -19.72 41.18 11.75
CA PHE A 157 -19.55 40.65 10.41
C PHE A 157 -18.16 40.99 9.86
N SER A 158 -17.72 42.25 9.94
CA SER A 158 -16.38 42.64 9.49
C SER A 158 -15.26 41.89 10.24
N ARG A 159 -15.42 41.65 11.56
CA ARG A 159 -14.46 40.83 12.32
C ARG A 159 -14.42 39.38 11.84
N LEU A 160 -15.58 38.78 11.57
CA LEU A 160 -15.66 37.42 11.07
C LEU A 160 -15.08 37.30 9.65
N GLU A 161 -15.32 38.28 8.77
CA GLU A 161 -14.76 38.31 7.42
C GLU A 161 -13.23 38.35 7.45
N ASN A 162 -12.65 39.21 8.31
CA ASN A 162 -11.20 39.28 8.48
C ASN A 162 -10.62 37.96 9.04
N GLN A 163 -11.25 37.39 10.07
CA GLN A 163 -10.82 36.10 10.63
C GLN A 163 -10.90 34.97 9.59
N LEU A 164 -11.96 34.93 8.79
CA LEU A 164 -12.10 33.95 7.72
C LEU A 164 -11.04 34.15 6.64
N SER A 165 -10.72 35.40 6.28
CA SER A 165 -9.65 35.72 5.32
C SER A 165 -8.29 35.25 5.83
N ASP A 166 -7.96 35.49 7.09
CA ASP A 166 -6.72 35.02 7.72
C ASP A 166 -6.63 33.49 7.74
N ILE A 167 -7.73 32.81 8.07
CA ILE A 167 -7.79 31.35 8.06
C ILE A 167 -7.59 30.80 6.64
N ILE A 168 -8.22 31.42 5.64
CA ILE A 168 -8.10 31.00 4.23
C ILE A 168 -6.65 31.13 3.78
N THR A 169 -6.03 32.29 3.99
CA THR A 169 -4.63 32.52 3.59
C THR A 169 -3.66 31.59 4.30
N GLN A 170 -3.85 31.34 5.60
CA GLN A 170 -3.05 30.36 6.34
C GLN A 170 -3.22 28.95 5.77
N THR A 171 -4.46 28.54 5.49
CA THR A 171 -4.75 27.21 4.92
C THR A 171 -4.15 27.04 3.53
N GLU A 172 -4.18 28.08 2.70
CA GLU A 172 -3.54 28.08 1.38
C GLU A 172 -2.02 27.92 1.47
N ASN A 173 -1.38 28.63 2.41
CA ASN A 173 0.05 28.50 2.68
C ASN A 173 0.41 27.09 3.17
N ASP A 174 -0.38 26.52 4.07
CA ASP A 174 -0.18 25.16 4.56
C ASP A 174 -0.33 24.13 3.43
N ILE A 175 -1.31 24.31 2.54
CA ILE A 175 -1.48 23.47 1.35
C ILE A 175 -0.26 23.55 0.42
N LEU A 176 0.28 24.76 0.19
CA LEU A 176 1.47 24.95 -0.65
C LEU A 176 2.70 24.26 -0.03
N ASN A 177 2.90 24.41 1.28
CA ASN A 177 3.98 23.77 2.01
C ASN A 177 3.87 22.24 1.95
N LEU A 178 2.67 21.70 2.18
CA LEU A 178 2.42 20.26 2.08
C LEU A 178 2.66 19.72 0.67
N LYS A 179 2.26 20.47 -0.38
CA LYS A 179 2.55 20.11 -1.77
C LYS A 179 4.05 20.08 -2.06
N SER A 180 4.80 21.08 -1.60
CA SER A 180 6.26 21.12 -1.76
C SER A 180 6.93 19.90 -1.11
N ASN A 181 6.56 19.61 0.14
CA ASN A 181 7.07 18.46 0.88
C ASN A 181 6.71 17.12 0.20
N LEU A 182 5.50 17.01 -0.36
CA LEU A 182 5.07 15.82 -1.10
C LEU A 182 5.93 15.60 -2.35
N VAL A 183 6.26 16.66 -3.09
CA VAL A 183 7.13 16.58 -4.26
C VAL A 183 8.54 16.12 -3.86
N GLU A 184 9.10 16.70 -2.79
CA GLU A 184 10.44 16.33 -2.32
C GLU A 184 10.49 14.87 -1.83
N THR A 185 9.49 14.43 -1.07
CA THR A 185 9.40 13.04 -0.60
C THR A 185 9.20 12.04 -1.73
N THR A 186 8.43 12.41 -2.77
CA THR A 186 8.27 11.58 -3.97
C THR A 186 9.60 11.43 -4.72
N LYS A 187 10.35 12.52 -4.88
CA LYS A 187 11.68 12.47 -5.51
C LYS A 187 12.65 11.56 -4.74
N LYS A 188 12.70 11.68 -3.40
CA LYS A 188 13.52 10.81 -2.54
C LYS A 188 13.13 9.33 -2.68
N LEU A 189 11.83 9.05 -2.82
CA LEU A 189 11.34 7.70 -3.04
C LEU A 189 11.76 7.14 -4.42
N GLU A 190 11.70 7.96 -5.46
CA GLU A 190 12.18 7.58 -6.80
C GLU A 190 13.67 7.28 -6.82
N GLU A 191 14.49 8.10 -6.16
CA GLU A 191 15.93 7.88 -6.01
C GLU A 191 16.24 6.58 -5.25
N ALA A 192 15.53 6.32 -4.15
CA ALA A 192 15.66 5.08 -3.38
C ALA A 192 15.28 3.84 -4.22
N ASN A 193 14.20 3.92 -5.00
CA ASN A 193 13.78 2.84 -5.89
C ASN A 193 14.81 2.57 -7.00
N SER A 194 15.41 3.62 -7.57
CA SER A 194 16.51 3.47 -8.53
C SER A 194 17.70 2.73 -7.92
N HIS A 195 18.06 3.07 -6.68
CA HIS A 195 19.14 2.41 -5.96
C HIS A 195 18.86 0.93 -5.67
N ILE A 196 17.63 0.60 -5.25
CA ILE A 196 17.20 -0.78 -5.04
C ILE A 196 17.35 -1.59 -6.34
N GLU A 197 16.94 -1.04 -7.47
CA GLU A 197 17.03 -1.74 -8.75
C GLU A 197 18.48 -1.98 -9.17
N GLN A 198 19.37 -1.02 -8.95
CA GLN A 198 20.81 -1.22 -9.16
C GLN A 198 21.39 -2.31 -8.25
N MET A 199 20.93 -2.40 -6.99
CA MET A 199 21.37 -3.45 -6.07
C MET A 199 20.90 -4.83 -6.52
N LYS A 200 19.66 -4.98 -7.00
CA LYS A 200 19.16 -6.25 -7.55
C LYS A 200 20.00 -6.74 -8.73
N ILE A 201 20.36 -5.84 -9.65
CA ILE A 201 21.22 -6.18 -10.79
C ILE A 201 22.59 -6.66 -10.30
N LYS A 202 23.18 -5.99 -9.29
CA LYS A 202 24.45 -6.43 -8.69
C LYS A 202 24.34 -7.78 -7.99
N GLU A 203 23.24 -8.02 -7.27
CA GLU A 203 22.97 -9.29 -6.61
C GLU A 203 22.85 -10.44 -7.62
N GLU A 204 22.09 -10.25 -8.71
CA GLU A 204 21.95 -11.25 -9.76
C GLU A 204 23.28 -11.57 -10.44
N LYS A 205 24.12 -10.55 -10.67
CA LYS A 205 25.47 -10.74 -11.19
C LYS A 205 26.31 -11.60 -10.24
N LEU A 206 26.32 -11.28 -8.93
CA LEU A 206 27.05 -12.06 -7.93
C LEU A 206 26.56 -13.51 -7.81
N ILE A 207 25.25 -13.74 -7.94
CA ILE A 207 24.68 -15.09 -7.98
C ILE A 207 25.20 -15.87 -9.18
N ASN A 208 25.24 -15.25 -10.36
CA ASN A 208 25.76 -15.88 -11.58
C ASN A 208 27.26 -16.15 -11.50
N ASP A 209 28.04 -15.20 -10.99
CA ASP A 209 29.49 -15.36 -10.77
C ASP A 209 29.76 -16.52 -9.80
N ASN A 210 29.02 -16.59 -8.68
CA ASN A 210 29.12 -17.70 -7.72
C ASN A 210 28.78 -19.05 -8.35
N ARG A 211 27.72 -19.13 -9.17
CA ARG A 211 27.37 -20.36 -9.90
C ARG A 211 28.49 -20.81 -10.83
N GLY A 212 29.09 -19.87 -11.56
CA GLY A 212 30.26 -20.14 -12.41
C GLY A 212 31.44 -20.71 -11.61
N MET A 213 31.69 -20.14 -10.42
CA MET A 213 32.76 -20.59 -9.54
C MET A 213 32.53 -22.02 -9.01
N TYR A 214 31.30 -22.37 -8.61
CA TYR A 214 30.96 -23.74 -8.21
C TYR A 214 31.19 -24.76 -9.34
N PHE A 215 30.84 -24.39 -10.58
CA PHE A 215 31.09 -25.25 -11.73
C PHE A 215 32.60 -25.47 -11.96
N GLN A 216 33.39 -24.40 -11.86
CA GLN A 216 34.85 -24.48 -11.96
C GLN A 216 35.46 -25.34 -10.84
N MET A 217 35.02 -25.16 -9.59
CA MET A 217 35.47 -25.98 -8.46
C MET A 217 35.15 -27.47 -8.67
N SER A 218 33.94 -27.78 -9.16
CA SER A 218 33.57 -29.16 -9.48
C SER A 218 34.49 -29.74 -10.56
N SER A 219 34.78 -28.98 -11.61
CA SER A 219 35.71 -29.40 -12.69
C SER A 219 37.13 -29.61 -12.16
N MET A 220 37.60 -28.74 -11.27
CA MET A 220 38.91 -28.88 -10.62
C MET A 220 38.99 -30.12 -9.75
N ALA A 221 37.93 -30.44 -8.99
CA ALA A 221 37.88 -31.65 -8.16
C ALA A 221 37.98 -32.92 -9.03
N THR A 222 37.34 -32.95 -10.21
CA THR A 222 37.46 -34.06 -11.15
C THR A 222 38.90 -34.22 -11.64
N ARG A 223 39.54 -33.12 -12.06
CA ARG A 223 40.94 -33.11 -12.50
C ARG A 223 41.90 -33.53 -11.39
N GLU A 224 41.63 -33.11 -10.15
CA GLU A 224 42.44 -33.51 -8.99
C GLU A 224 42.36 -35.03 -8.76
N ASN A 225 41.19 -35.63 -8.94
CA ASN A 225 41.02 -37.08 -8.86
C ASN A 225 41.77 -37.80 -9.99
N GLU A 226 41.70 -37.30 -11.23
CA GLU A 226 42.46 -37.84 -12.37
C GLU A 226 43.98 -37.77 -12.11
N ILE A 227 44.48 -36.66 -11.57
CA ILE A 227 45.90 -36.51 -11.19
C ILE A 227 46.28 -37.51 -10.11
N LYS A 228 45.45 -37.72 -9.09
CA LYS A 228 45.68 -38.71 -8.04
C LYS A 228 45.73 -40.13 -8.60
N GLU A 229 44.82 -40.46 -9.52
CA GLU A 229 44.78 -41.77 -10.16
C GLU A 229 46.04 -42.01 -11.01
N LEU A 230 46.41 -41.06 -11.86
CA LEU A 230 47.64 -41.12 -12.66
C LEU A 230 48.89 -41.23 -11.77
N SER A 231 48.94 -40.49 -10.67
CA SER A 231 50.03 -40.59 -9.69
C SER A 231 50.13 -41.99 -9.10
N SER A 232 49.00 -42.60 -8.73
CA SER A 232 48.95 -43.98 -8.24
C SER A 232 49.47 -44.98 -9.30
N GLN A 233 49.06 -44.82 -10.56
CA GLN A 233 49.54 -45.68 -11.65
C GLN A 233 51.05 -45.57 -11.88
N ILE A 234 51.61 -44.34 -11.82
CA ILE A 234 53.06 -44.12 -11.93
C ILE A 234 53.81 -44.82 -10.80
N HIS A 235 53.36 -44.70 -9.55
CA HIS A 235 53.98 -45.38 -8.42
C HIS A 235 53.95 -46.91 -8.58
N GLN A 236 52.82 -47.47 -9.02
CA GLN A 236 52.74 -48.91 -9.31
C GLN A 236 53.73 -49.37 -10.39
N HIS A 237 53.89 -48.59 -11.46
CA HIS A 237 54.86 -48.90 -12.51
C HIS A 237 56.30 -48.80 -12.02
N LEU A 238 56.63 -47.78 -11.21
CA LEU A 238 57.95 -47.64 -10.59
C LEU A 238 58.28 -48.82 -9.69
N ASP A 239 57.34 -49.29 -8.86
CA ASP A 239 57.52 -50.48 -8.03
C ASP A 239 57.82 -51.74 -8.85
N VAL A 240 57.12 -51.93 -9.98
CA VAL A 240 57.38 -53.05 -10.90
C VAL A 240 58.77 -52.94 -11.52
N ILE A 241 59.19 -51.75 -11.93
CA ILE A 241 60.52 -51.51 -12.50
C ILE A 241 61.60 -51.79 -11.45
N MET A 242 61.46 -51.27 -10.22
CA MET A 242 62.41 -51.49 -9.13
C MET A 242 62.54 -52.98 -8.79
N LYS A 243 61.44 -53.73 -8.75
CA LYS A 243 61.50 -55.20 -8.57
C LYS A 243 62.29 -55.89 -9.68
N LYS A 244 62.15 -55.44 -10.93
CA LYS A 244 62.92 -55.98 -12.06
C LYS A 244 64.40 -55.63 -11.97
N ILE A 245 64.74 -54.39 -11.60
CA ILE A 245 66.12 -53.95 -11.39
C ILE A 245 66.78 -54.81 -10.31
N ASN A 246 66.17 -54.93 -9.13
CA ASN A 246 66.69 -55.73 -8.02
C ASN A 246 66.89 -57.21 -8.42
N CYS A 247 66.00 -57.76 -9.25
CA CYS A 247 66.14 -59.13 -9.78
C CYS A 247 67.33 -59.27 -10.73
N ILE A 248 67.58 -58.27 -11.58
CA ILE A 248 68.73 -58.24 -12.50
C ILE A 248 70.03 -58.09 -11.71
N GLU A 249 70.08 -57.18 -10.73
CA GLU A 249 71.23 -56.99 -9.85
C GLU A 249 71.60 -58.27 -9.11
N GLY A 250 70.62 -58.95 -8.49
CA GLY A 250 70.87 -60.23 -7.82
C GLY A 250 71.40 -61.32 -8.77
N LYS A 251 70.93 -61.35 -10.02
CA LYS A 251 71.47 -62.25 -11.06
C LYS A 251 72.91 -61.88 -11.44
N LEU A 252 73.22 -60.59 -11.56
CA LEU A 252 74.58 -60.12 -11.85
C LEU A 252 75.56 -60.47 -10.72
N ASP A 253 75.18 -60.26 -9.46
CA ASP A 253 75.99 -60.65 -8.29
C ASP A 253 76.28 -62.16 -8.29
N THR A 254 75.29 -62.98 -8.65
CA THR A 254 75.45 -64.44 -8.78
C THR A 254 76.44 -64.80 -9.89
N ILE A 255 76.43 -64.07 -11.01
CA ILE A 255 77.39 -64.27 -12.11
C ILE A 255 78.80 -63.84 -11.67
N CYS A 256 78.94 -62.67 -11.05
CA CYS A 256 80.23 -62.16 -10.57
C CYS A 256 80.88 -63.08 -9.53
N THR A 257 80.09 -63.60 -8.57
CA THR A 257 80.59 -64.56 -7.57
C THR A 257 81.03 -65.88 -8.19
N ARG A 258 80.27 -66.43 -9.15
CA ARG A 258 80.68 -67.62 -9.92
C ARG A 258 81.95 -67.36 -10.71
N HIS A 259 82.04 -66.24 -11.41
CA HIS A 259 83.23 -65.88 -12.18
C HIS A 259 84.48 -65.79 -11.28
N ASN A 260 84.39 -65.10 -10.14
CA ASN A 260 85.48 -65.02 -9.17
C ASN A 260 85.90 -66.40 -8.65
N PHE A 261 84.94 -67.29 -8.36
CA PHE A 261 85.23 -68.67 -7.95
C PHE A 261 85.99 -69.45 -9.04
N PHE A 262 85.57 -69.33 -10.31
CA PHE A 262 86.28 -69.93 -11.44
C PHE A 262 87.69 -69.35 -11.61
N SER A 263 87.87 -68.03 -11.54
CA SER A 263 89.17 -67.38 -11.64
C SER A 263 90.14 -67.82 -10.53
N ILE A 264 89.65 -67.99 -9.30
CA ILE A 264 90.44 -68.49 -8.16
C ILE A 264 90.85 -69.96 -8.38
N ASN A 265 89.96 -70.81 -8.90
CA ASN A 265 90.28 -72.22 -9.15
C ASN A 265 91.25 -72.40 -10.32
N LEU A 266 91.10 -71.62 -11.40
CA LEU A 266 92.04 -71.59 -12.51
C LEU A 266 93.44 -71.16 -12.06
N THR A 267 93.54 -70.12 -11.21
CA THR A 267 94.84 -69.70 -10.65
C THR A 267 95.45 -70.75 -9.73
N LYS A 268 94.65 -71.45 -8.92
CA LYS A 268 95.13 -72.60 -8.11
C LYS A 268 95.65 -73.75 -8.97
N GLU A 269 94.99 -74.10 -10.08
CA GLU A 269 95.48 -75.14 -11.00
C GLU A 269 96.79 -74.72 -11.70
N VAL A 270 96.90 -73.46 -12.13
CA VAL A 270 98.11 -72.94 -12.76
C VAL A 270 99.29 -72.91 -11.77
N VAL A 271 99.06 -72.55 -10.51
CA VAL A 271 100.09 -72.59 -9.46
C VAL A 271 100.51 -74.02 -9.15
N LYS A 272 99.56 -74.97 -9.02
CA LYS A 272 99.85 -76.40 -8.81
C LYS A 272 100.71 -76.99 -9.94
N LYS A 273 100.46 -76.59 -11.19
CA LYS A 273 101.27 -77.03 -12.34
C LYS A 273 102.68 -76.43 -12.37
N LYS A 274 102.91 -75.28 -11.73
CA LYS A 274 104.24 -74.64 -11.64
C LYS A 274 105.11 -75.11 -10.47
N THR A 275 104.53 -75.71 -9.42
CA THR A 275 105.29 -76.19 -8.25
C THR A 275 105.68 -77.67 -8.32
N CYS A 276 105.26 -78.39 -9.37
CA CYS A 276 105.61 -79.80 -9.60
C CYS A 276 106.54 -80.00 -10.82
N GLY A 277 107.28 -78.96 -11.20
CA GLY A 277 108.35 -79.02 -12.20
C GLY A 277 109.66 -78.61 -11.56
#